data_AF-A0A359E492-F1
#
_entry.id   AF-A0A359E492-F1
#
_cell.length_a   1.000
_cell.length_b   1.000
_cell.length_c   1.000
_cell.angle_alpha   90.00
_cell.angle_beta   90.00
_cell.angle_gamma   90.00
#
_symmetry.space_group_name_H-M   'P 1'
#
loop_
_entity.id
_entity.type
_entity.pdbx_description
1 polymer ?
#
loop_
_entity_poly.entity_id
_entity_poly.type
_entity_poly.pdbx_seq_one_letter_code
_entity_poly.pdbx_strand_id
1 'polypeptide(L)'
;KVFRPETVIIEFFDRDFNKHRLEASGWTSRVIQHEYDHLEGVLFLDYLSAFKKRMHKKELKEIETGDKKIKYPVVPKKEAE
;
A
#
# COMPACT_ATOMS: atom_id res chain seq x y z
N LYS A 1 11.20 5.39 -4.57
CA LYS A 1 11.99 4.16 -4.40
C LYS A 1 11.98 3.87 -2.90
N VAL A 2 11.28 2.81 -2.49
CA VAL A 2 11.24 2.32 -1.10
C VAL A 2 12.23 1.17 -1.02
N PHE A 3 13.14 1.23 -0.04
CA PHE A 3 14.08 0.14 0.24
C PHE A 3 13.34 -0.95 1.01
N ARG A 4 13.44 -2.19 0.54
CA ARG A 4 12.79 -3.36 1.14
C ARG A 4 13.74 -4.56 1.03
N PRO A 5 13.83 -5.42 2.06
CA PRO A 5 14.52 -6.70 1.97
C PRO A 5 14.10 -7.50 0.74
N GLU A 6 15.07 -8.13 0.06
CA GLU A 6 14.79 -8.96 -1.12
C GLU A 6 14.11 -10.29 -0.73
N THR A 7 14.38 -10.79 0.47
CA THR A 7 13.82 -12.03 1.01
C THR A 7 13.19 -11.76 2.38
N VAL A 8 12.02 -12.35 2.62
CA VAL A 8 11.32 -12.31 3.91
C VAL A 8 10.82 -13.70 4.26
N ILE A 9 10.76 -13.98 5.56
CA ILE A 9 10.13 -15.18 6.10
C ILE A 9 8.90 -14.70 6.87
N ILE A 10 7.72 -15.16 6.47
CA ILE A 10 6.46 -14.83 7.14
C ILE A 10 5.83 -16.06 7.76
N GLU A 11 5.11 -15.83 8.86
CA GLU A 11 4.18 -16.79 9.44
C GLU A 11 2.77 -16.22 9.34
N PHE A 12 1.83 -17.01 8.85
CA PHE A 12 0.44 -16.58 8.70
C PHE A 12 -0.50 -17.74 8.93
N PHE A 13 -1.77 -17.41 9.16
CA PHE A 13 -2.85 -18.39 9.23
C PHE A 13 -3.62 -18.40 7.90
N ASP A 14 -3.95 -19.58 7.41
CA ASP A 14 -4.88 -19.70 6.28
C ASP A 14 -6.33 -19.46 6.73
N ARG A 15 -7.28 -19.64 5.80
CA ARG A 15 -8.72 -19.44 6.07
C ARG A 15 -9.28 -20.45 7.06
N ASP A 16 -8.60 -21.56 7.27
CA ASP A 16 -8.97 -22.64 8.18
C ASP A 16 -8.17 -22.56 9.50
N PHE A 17 -7.49 -21.44 9.76
CA PHE A 17 -6.66 -21.19 10.95
C PHE A 17 -5.48 -22.15 11.13
N ASN A 18 -5.00 -22.78 10.05
CA ASN A 18 -3.76 -23.55 10.11
C ASN A 18 -2.56 -22.60 9.98
N LYS A 19 -1.53 -22.82 10.82
CA LYS A 19 -0.31 -22.02 10.79
C LYS A 19 0.59 -22.46 9.64
N HIS A 20 0.99 -21.51 8.81
CA HIS A 20 1.94 -21.70 7.72
C HIS A 20 3.16 -20.82 7.90
N ARG A 21 4.30 -21.29 7.37
CA ARG A 21 5.54 -20.52 7.28
C ARG A 21 5.98 -20.50 5.82
N LEU A 22 6.19 -19.30 5.28
CA LEU A 22 6.57 -19.09 3.89
C LEU A 22 7.83 -18.22 3.82
N GLU A 23 8.83 -18.72 3.10
CA GLU A 23 9.97 -17.92 2.66
C GLU A 23 9.67 -17.40 1.26
N ALA A 24 9.65 -16.07 1.11
CA ALA A 24 9.35 -15.41 -0.15
C ALA A 24 10.52 -14.50 -0.53
N SER A 25 10.84 -14.47 -1.83
CA SER A 25 11.91 -13.65 -2.39
C SER A 25 11.42 -12.85 -3.61
N GLY A 26 12.20 -11.86 -4.04
CA GLY A 26 11.95 -11.09 -5.25
C GLY A 26 10.66 -10.28 -5.19
N TRP A 27 9.80 -10.43 -6.22
CA TRP A 27 8.55 -9.67 -6.32
C TRP A 27 7.55 -10.04 -5.23
N THR A 28 7.43 -11.33 -4.91
CA THR A 28 6.51 -11.83 -3.89
C THR A 28 6.85 -11.26 -2.51
N SER A 29 8.14 -11.22 -2.16
CA SER A 29 8.63 -10.56 -0.94
C SER A 29 8.19 -9.09 -0.87
N ARG A 30 8.30 -8.36 -1.99
CA ARG A 30 7.92 -6.95 -2.06
C ARG A 30 6.42 -6.71 -1.87
N VAL A 31 5.58 -7.55 -2.48
CA VAL A 31 4.13 -7.47 -2.34
C VAL A 31 3.70 -7.81 -0.92
N ILE A 32 4.23 -8.90 -0.34
CA ILE A 32 3.92 -9.30 1.04
C ILE A 32 4.23 -8.17 2.01
N GLN A 33 5.40 -7.55 1.90
CA GLN A 33 5.74 -6.42 2.77
C GLN A 33 4.83 -5.21 2.54
N HIS A 34 4.34 -4.99 1.31
CA HIS A 34 3.42 -3.87 1.03
C HIS A 34 2.07 -4.08 1.70
N GLU A 35 1.52 -5.29 1.58
CA GLU A 35 0.27 -5.64 2.25
C GLU A 35 0.42 -5.63 3.78
N TYR A 36 1.58 -6.07 4.28
CA TYR A 36 1.88 -6.01 5.71
C TYR A 36 1.91 -4.57 6.23
N ASP A 37 2.53 -3.62 5.50
CA ASP A 37 2.54 -2.21 5.89
C ASP A 37 1.12 -1.66 6.04
N HIS A 38 0.18 -2.08 5.19
CA HIS A 38 -1.23 -1.67 5.32
C HIS A 38 -1.89 -2.17 6.61
N LEU A 39 -1.49 -3.35 7.11
CA LEU A 39 -1.98 -3.85 8.41
C LEU A 39 -1.51 -2.97 9.57
N GLU A 40 -0.33 -2.37 9.45
CA GLU A 40 0.24 -1.41 10.40
C GLU A 40 -0.24 0.04 10.14
N GLY A 41 -1.08 0.26 9.14
CA GLY A 41 -1.54 1.59 8.74
C GLY A 41 -0.46 2.45 8.08
N VAL A 42 0.64 1.85 7.62
CA VAL A 42 1.76 2.54 6.96
C VAL A 42 1.54 2.52 5.45
N LEU A 43 1.53 3.70 4.83
CA LEU A 43 1.42 3.81 3.38
C LEU A 43 2.80 3.90 2.74
N PHE A 44 2.91 3.51 1.46
CA PHE A 44 4.17 3.68 0.71
C PHE A 44 4.64 5.15 0.67
N LEU A 45 3.66 6.07 0.76
CA LEU A 45 3.90 7.51 0.82
C LEU A 45 4.74 7.86 2.04
N ASP A 46 4.57 7.17 3.16
CA ASP A 46 5.26 7.47 4.41
C ASP A 46 6.77 7.29 4.32
N TYR A 47 7.22 6.35 3.50
CA TYR A 47 8.63 6.11 3.17
C TYR A 47 9.22 7.10 2.16
N LEU A 48 8.42 7.99 1.55
CA LEU A 48 8.93 9.02 0.66
C LEU A 48 9.55 10.17 1.46
N SER A 49 10.63 10.75 0.91
CA SER A 49 11.20 11.98 1.47
C SER A 49 10.18 13.12 1.46
N ALA A 50 10.31 14.06 2.41
CA ALA A 50 9.40 15.21 2.53
C ALA A 50 9.25 15.99 1.21
N PHE A 51 10.30 16.08 0.41
CA PHE A 51 10.26 16.71 -0.92
C PHE A 51 9.33 15.97 -1.89
N LYS A 52 9.45 14.63 -1.97
CA LYS A 52 8.59 13.81 -2.85
C LYS A 52 7.15 13.78 -2.37
N LYS A 53 6.93 13.72 -1.04
CA LYS A 53 5.59 13.88 -0.45
C LYS A 53 4.94 15.20 -0.89
N ARG A 54 5.69 16.31 -0.88
CA ARG A 54 5.17 17.63 -1.31
C ARG A 54 4.80 17.66 -2.79
N MET A 55 5.56 17.01 -3.66
CA MET A 55 5.25 16.95 -5.10
C MET A 55 3.93 16.21 -5.36
N HIS A 56 3.71 15.08 -4.70
CA HIS A 56 2.49 14.29 -4.88
C HIS A 56 1.27 14.82 -4.11
N LYS A 57 1.46 15.78 -3.19
CA LYS A 57 0.36 16.36 -2.41
C LYS A 57 -0.74 16.97 -3.28
N LYS A 58 -0.37 17.59 -4.41
CA LYS A 58 -1.33 18.18 -5.36
C LYS A 58 -2.19 17.09 -6.01
N GLU A 59 -1.55 16.06 -6.55
CA GLU A 59 -2.24 14.92 -7.18
C GLU A 59 -3.12 14.17 -6.18
N LEU A 60 -2.65 13.98 -4.94
CA LEU A 60 -3.45 13.36 -3.88
C LEU A 60 -4.72 14.17 -3.58
N LYS A 61 -4.61 15.50 -3.54
CA LYS A 61 -5.74 16.39 -3.29
C LYS A 61 -6.76 16.32 -4.43
N GLU A 62 -6.30 16.24 -5.69
CA GLU A 62 -7.17 16.07 -6.86
C GLU A 62 -7.87 14.70 -6.89
N ILE A 63 -7.21 13.65 -6.39
CA ILE A 63 -7.82 12.32 -6.20
C ILE A 63 -8.85 12.38 -5.07
N GLU A 64 -8.55 13.09 -3.98
CA GLU A 64 -9.45 13.25 -2.84
C GLU A 64 -10.72 14.05 -3.21
N THR A 65 -10.60 15.12 -3.99
CA THR A 65 -11.75 15.92 -4.45
C THR A 65 -12.52 15.27 -5.60
N GLY A 66 -11.98 14.21 -6.21
CA GLY A 66 -12.62 13.51 -7.33
C GLY A 66 -12.58 14.27 -8.67
N ASP A 67 -11.84 15.37 -8.76
CA ASP A 67 -11.72 16.19 -9.99
C ASP A 67 -10.90 15.52 -11.10
N LYS A 68 -10.25 14.39 -10.79
CA LYS A 68 -9.40 13.69 -11.75
C LYS A 68 -10.27 12.97 -12.79
N LYS A 69 -10.08 13.31 -14.08
CA LYS A 69 -10.70 12.57 -15.20
C LYS A 69 -10.10 11.17 -15.27
N ILE A 70 -10.81 10.19 -14.72
CA ILE A 70 -10.40 8.80 -14.66
C ILE A 70 -11.22 8.00 -15.69
N LYS A 71 -10.55 7.11 -16.45
CA LYS A 71 -11.18 6.29 -17.50
C LYS A 71 -12.02 5.12 -16.97
N TYR A 72 -11.88 4.80 -15.69
CA TYR A 72 -12.60 3.73 -15.02
C TYR A 72 -13.61 4.30 -14.02
N PRO A 73 -14.72 3.59 -13.77
CA PRO A 73 -15.74 4.03 -12.83
C PRO A 73 -15.13 4.18 -11.44
N VAL A 74 -15.32 5.36 -10.85
CA VAL A 74 -14.92 5.67 -9.48
C VAL A 74 -16.16 5.94 -8.65
N VAL A 75 -16.18 5.41 -7.42
CA VAL A 75 -17.20 5.78 -6.44
C VAL A 75 -16.74 7.11 -5.83
N PRO A 76 -17.47 8.22 -6.02
CA PRO A 76 -17.12 9.47 -5.36
C PRO A 76 -17.16 9.24 -3.85
N LYS A 77 -16.22 9.85 -3.13
CA LYS A 77 -16.14 9.76 -1.67
C LYS A 77 -17.45 10.31 -1.12
N LYS A 78 -18.35 9.43 -0.65
CA LYS A 78 -19.51 9.85 0.15
C LYS A 78 -18.95 10.64 1.32
N GLU A 79 -19.41 11.88 1.50
CA GLU A 79 -19.17 12.63 2.72
C GLU A 79 -19.54 11.70 3.88
N ALA A 80 -18.56 11.46 4.76
CA ALA A 80 -18.82 10.73 5.99
C ALA A 80 -19.79 11.60 6.80
N GLU A 81 -21.03 11.14 6.89
CA GLU A 81 -22.04 11.65 7.83
C GLU A 81 -21.63 11.32 9.27
#